data_AF-A0A945D155-F1
#
_entry.id   AF-A0A945D155-F1
#
_cell.length_a   1.000
_cell.length_b   1.000
_cell.length_c   1.000
_cell.angle_alpha   90.00
_cell.angle_beta   90.00
_cell.angle_gamma   90.00
#
_symmetry.space_group_name_H-M   'P 1'
#
loop_
_entity.id
_entity.type
_entity.pdbx_description
1 polymer ?
#
loop_
_entity_poly.entity_id
_entity_poly.type
_entity_poly.pdbx_seq_one_letter_code
_entity_poly.pdbx_strand_id
1 'polypeptide(L)'
;MRNSNFVEVVVMPDILPQQQLLLELIIISGDIGVPDSEDSSIFFRTMNECKAKGWIKISTFGGGYNKLSITDYGRSLVNSGKSTPQKTA
;
A
#
# COMPACT_ATOMS: atom_id res chain seq x y z
N MET A 1 5.73 -4.44 -44.31
CA MET A 1 6.18 -4.82 -42.95
C MET A 1 5.69 -3.71 -42.01
N ARG A 2 4.71 -3.99 -41.14
CA ARG A 2 4.20 -3.00 -40.17
C ARG A 2 4.95 -3.20 -38.85
N ASN A 3 5.59 -2.14 -38.37
CA ASN A 3 6.22 -2.12 -37.06
C ASN A 3 5.13 -2.09 -35.98
N SER A 4 4.94 -3.22 -35.29
CA SER A 4 4.11 -3.29 -34.10
C SER A 4 4.88 -2.67 -32.94
N ASN A 5 4.57 -1.41 -32.61
CA ASN A 5 4.95 -0.84 -31.32
C ASN A 5 4.10 -1.51 -30.24
N PHE A 6 4.70 -2.41 -29.48
CA PHE A 6 4.07 -3.02 -28.30
C PHE A 6 4.10 -1.98 -27.18
N VAL A 7 2.95 -1.44 -26.81
CA VAL A 7 2.83 -0.61 -25.60
C VAL A 7 2.81 -1.58 -24.43
N GLU A 8 3.86 -1.57 -23.60
CA GLU A 8 3.80 -2.24 -22.30
C GLU A 8 2.71 -1.59 -21.47
N VAL A 9 1.58 -2.29 -21.33
CA VAL A 9 0.54 -1.90 -20.38
C VAL A 9 1.10 -2.20 -19.00
N VAL A 10 1.66 -1.18 -18.34
CA VAL A 10 1.96 -1.23 -16.92
C VAL A 10 0.60 -1.30 -16.21
N VAL A 11 0.16 -2.50 -15.86
CA VAL A 11 -1.04 -2.70 -15.04
C VAL A 11 -0.72 -2.14 -13.66
N MET A 12 -1.13 -0.90 -13.41
CA MET A 12 -1.16 -0.38 -12.05
C MET A 12 -2.09 -1.28 -11.24
N PRO A 13 -1.66 -1.80 -10.08
CA PRO A 13 -2.59 -2.53 -9.24
C PRO A 13 -3.72 -1.56 -8.88
N ASP A 14 -4.94 -1.99 -9.16
CA ASP A 14 -6.14 -1.22 -8.84
C ASP A 14 -6.24 -1.13 -7.30
N ILE A 15 -5.69 -0.04 -6.77
CA ILE A 15 -5.61 0.20 -5.33
C ILE A 15 -6.94 0.75 -4.87
N LEU A 16 -7.60 0.07 -3.93
CA LEU A 16 -8.86 0.58 -3.41
C LEU A 16 -8.60 1.85 -2.59
N PRO A 17 -9.52 2.83 -2.56
CA PRO A 17 -9.32 4.09 -1.85
C PRO A 17 -8.90 3.91 -0.38
N GLN A 18 -9.51 2.96 0.34
CA GLN A 18 -9.17 2.65 1.72
C GLN A 18 -7.77 2.01 1.87
N GLN A 19 -7.33 1.24 0.86
CA GLN A 19 -5.99 0.66 0.84
C GLN A 19 -4.95 1.76 0.62
N GLN A 20 -5.21 2.68 -0.31
CA GLN A 20 -4.35 3.84 -0.53
C GLN A 20 -4.24 4.71 0.73
N LEU A 21 -5.38 5.02 1.37
CA LEU A 21 -5.40 5.76 2.63
C LEU A 21 -4.53 5.09 3.71
N LEU A 22 -4.65 3.77 3.87
CA LEU A 22 -3.84 3.02 4.84
C LEU A 22 -2.35 3.11 4.52
N LEU A 23 -1.94 2.90 3.26
CA LEU A 23 -0.54 2.98 2.86
C LEU A 23 0.03 4.38 3.07
N GLU A 24 -0.71 5.43 2.69
CA GLU A 24 -0.33 6.82 2.91
C GLU A 24 -0.19 7.15 4.39
N LEU A 25 -1.11 6.67 5.23
CA LEU A 25 -1.06 6.87 6.67
C LEU A 25 0.21 6.27 7.28
N ILE A 26 0.59 5.04 6.90
CA ILE A 26 1.82 4.39 7.37
C ILE A 26 3.07 5.12 6.85
N ILE A 27 3.04 5.61 5.59
CA ILE A 27 4.17 6.39 5.03
C ILE A 27 4.41 7.67 5.84
N ILE A 28 3.34 8.36 6.24
CA ILE A 28 3.42 9.64 6.96
C ILE A 28 3.74 9.43 8.44
N SER A 29 3.13 8.43 9.07
CA SER A 29 3.21 8.21 10.53
C SER A 29 4.42 7.38 10.93
N GLY A 30 5.04 6.66 9.99
CA GLY A 30 5.93 5.55 10.30
C GLY A 30 5.13 4.32 10.71
N ASP A 31 5.77 3.42 11.46
CA ASP A 31 5.13 2.19 11.89
C ASP A 31 3.95 2.45 12.84
N ILE A 32 2.85 1.72 12.65
CA ILE A 32 1.61 1.92 13.42
C ILE A 32 1.40 0.73 14.36
N GLY A 33 1.09 0.99 15.63
CA GLY A 33 0.64 -0.03 16.58
C GLY A 33 -0.83 -0.35 16.35
N VAL A 34 -1.17 -1.63 16.25
CA VAL A 34 -2.55 -2.13 16.09
C VAL A 34 -2.81 -3.25 17.09
N PRO A 35 -4.02 -3.42 17.63
CA PRO A 35 -4.34 -4.55 18.50
C PRO A 35 -3.99 -5.90 17.84
N ASP A 36 -3.54 -6.87 18.63
CA ASP A 36 -3.23 -8.21 18.12
C ASP A 36 -4.45 -9.13 18.01
N SER A 37 -5.59 -8.73 18.60
CA SER A 37 -6.88 -9.36 18.42
C SER A 37 -7.48 -9.01 17.07
N GLU A 38 -7.93 -10.02 16.33
CA GLU A 38 -8.74 -9.79 15.14
C GLU A 38 -10.07 -9.12 15.50
N ASP A 39 -10.51 -8.18 14.67
CA ASP A 39 -11.87 -7.62 14.74
C ASP A 39 -12.54 -7.64 13.36
N SER A 40 -13.86 -7.41 13.34
CA SER A 40 -14.65 -7.32 12.11
C SER A 40 -14.65 -5.91 11.51
N SER A 41 -13.69 -5.05 11.87
CA SER A 41 -13.64 -3.68 11.39
C SER A 41 -13.15 -3.61 9.95
N ILE A 42 -13.55 -2.54 9.27
CA ILE A 42 -13.03 -2.22 7.92
C ILE A 42 -11.52 -2.01 7.94
N PHE A 43 -10.96 -1.51 9.05
CA PHE A 43 -9.53 -1.30 9.21
C PHE A 43 -8.77 -2.63 9.21
N PHE A 44 -9.22 -3.59 10.03
CA PHE A 44 -8.60 -4.91 10.12
C PHE A 44 -8.69 -5.68 8.80
N ARG A 45 -9.85 -5.60 8.12
CA ARG A 45 -10.01 -6.16 6.78
C ARG A 45 -9.05 -5.52 5.76
N THR A 46 -8.96 -4.20 5.72
CA THR A 46 -8.07 -3.47 4.79
C THR A 46 -6.61 -3.83 5.04
N MET A 47 -6.22 -3.94 6.31
CA MET A 47 -4.89 -4.39 6.71
C MET A 47 -4.61 -5.81 6.23
N ASN A 48 -5.54 -6.76 6.38
CA ASN A 48 -5.33 -8.11 5.89
C ASN A 48 -5.25 -8.19 4.36
N GLU A 49 -6.05 -7.40 3.64
CA GLU A 49 -5.97 -7.29 2.18
C GLU A 49 -4.60 -6.75 1.73
N CYS A 50 -4.12 -5.65 2.34
CA CYS A 50 -2.82 -5.08 2.03
C CYS A 50 -1.66 -6.03 2.40
N LYS A 51 -1.78 -6.77 3.52
CA LYS A 51 -0.81 -7.80 3.93
C LYS A 51 -0.78 -8.96 2.93
N ALA A 52 -1.93 -9.45 2.50
CA ALA A 52 -2.04 -10.53 1.53
C ALA A 52 -1.41 -10.15 0.17
N LYS A 53 -1.47 -8.87 -0.20
CA LYS A 53 -0.81 -8.32 -1.40
C LYS A 53 0.68 -7.99 -1.19
N GLY A 54 1.23 -8.18 0.00
CA GLY A 54 2.63 -7.89 0.33
C GLY A 54 2.98 -6.41 0.42
N TRP A 55 1.98 -5.52 0.54
CA TRP A 55 2.18 -4.07 0.60
C TRP A 55 2.58 -3.59 1.99
N ILE A 56 2.25 -4.38 3.01
CA ILE A 56 2.59 -4.15 4.41
C ILE A 56 3.04 -5.45 5.07
N LYS A 57 3.74 -5.32 6.18
CA LYS A 57 4.11 -6.42 7.09
C LYS A 57 3.52 -6.15 8.46
N ILE A 58 3.11 -7.22 9.13
CA ILE A 58 2.63 -7.21 10.51
C ILE A 58 3.60 -8.06 11.33
N SER A 59 4.13 -7.49 12.42
CA SER A 59 5.06 -8.16 13.34
C SER A 59 4.63 -7.90 14.78
N THR A 60 4.79 -8.85 15.69
CA THR A 60 4.42 -8.67 17.09
C THR A 60 5.24 -7.56 17.74
N PHE A 61 4.59 -6.64 18.44
CA PHE A 61 5.20 -5.51 19.15
C PHE A 61 5.20 -5.70 20.68
N GLY A 62 4.41 -6.65 21.17
CA GLY A 62 4.24 -6.96 22.59
C GLY A 62 3.03 -6.27 23.21
N GLY A 63 2.62 -6.71 24.40
CA GLY A 63 1.57 -6.05 25.19
C GLY A 63 0.16 -6.05 24.57
N GLY A 64 -0.18 -7.04 23.74
CA GLY A 64 -1.47 -7.09 23.05
C GLY A 64 -1.50 -6.29 21.73
N TYR A 65 -0.33 -5.89 21.21
CA TYR A 65 -0.21 -5.11 19.99
C TYR A 65 0.71 -5.77 18.98
N ASN A 66 0.31 -5.63 17.72
CA ASN A 66 1.12 -5.81 16.55
C ASN A 66 1.62 -4.47 16.03
N LYS A 67 2.75 -4.53 15.33
CA LYS A 67 3.37 -3.44 14.60
C LYS A 67 3.10 -3.63 13.12
N LEU A 68 2.47 -2.63 12.53
CA LEU A 68 2.17 -2.52 11.13
C LEU A 68 3.24 -1.64 10.45
N SER A 69 3.93 -2.19 9.46
CA SER A 69 4.98 -1.50 8.71
C SER A 69 4.74 -1.60 7.22
N ILE A 70 5.11 -0.56 6.47
CA ILE A 70 5.07 -0.59 5.01
C ILE A 70 6.26 -1.38 4.44
N THR A 71 6.04 -2.07 3.31
CA THR A 71 7.13 -2.69 2.51
C THR A 71 7.63 -1.73 1.44
N ASP A 72 8.80 -2.00 0.85
CA ASP A 72 9.29 -1.20 -0.28
C ASP A 72 8.34 -1.26 -1.47
N TYR A 73 7.71 -2.43 -1.71
CA TYR A 73 6.70 -2.59 -2.74
C TYR A 73 5.44 -1.77 -2.44
N GLY A 74 4.92 -1.80 -1.21
CA GLY A 74 3.78 -0.95 -0.82
C GLY A 74 4.08 0.54 -0.98
N ARG A 75 5.32 0.95 -0.66
CA ARG A 75 5.77 2.33 -0.84
C ARG A 75 5.82 2.76 -2.30
N SER A 76 6.24 1.88 -3.22
CA SER A 76 6.29 2.22 -4.64
C SER A 76 4.90 2.49 -5.21
N LEU A 77 3.86 1.77 -4.75
CA LEU A 77 2.50 1.92 -5.26
C LEU A 77 1.90 3.32 -5.03
N VAL A 78 2.12 3.88 -3.84
CA VAL A 78 1.65 5.24 -3.51
C VAL A 78 2.39 6.30 -4.34
N ASN A 79 3.66 6.06 -4.64
CA ASN A 79 4.48 7.00 -5.41
C ASN A 79 4.17 6.93 -6.92
N SER A 80 3.82 5.77 -7.46
CA SER A 80 3.41 5.60 -8.85
C SER A 80 2.06 6.26 -9.18
N GLY A 81 1.20 6.48 -8.18
CA GLY A 81 -0.06 7.22 -8.32
C GLY A 81 0.08 8.75 -8.34
N LYS A 82 1.26 9.28 -8.01
CA LYS A 82 1.55 10.73 -8.08
C LYS A 82 2.11 11.06 -9.46
N SER A 83 1.24 11.32 -10.43
CA SER A 83 1.65 12.03 -11.64
C SER A 83 2.28 13.36 -11.24
N THR A 84 3.59 13.47 -11.43
CA THR A 84 4.30 14.74 -11.23
C THR A 84 3.74 15.72 -12.27
N PRO A 85 3.26 16.92 -11.89
CA PRO A 85 2.88 17.93 -12.88
C PRO A 85 4.14 18.26 -13.70
N GLN A 86 4.12 17.87 -14.96
CA GLN A 86 5.18 18.14 -15.92
C GLN A 86 5.19 19.66 -16.13
N LYS A 87 6.13 20.34 -15.48
CA LYS A 87 6.34 21.78 -15.67
C LYS A 87 6.90 21.97 -17.09
N THR A 88 6.03 22.38 -18.02
CA THR A 88 6.46 22.88 -19.33
C THR A 88 7.27 24.15 -19.12
N ALA A 89 8.55 24.09 -19.51
CA ALA A 89 9.41 25.25 -19.69
C ALA A 89 9.14 25.91 -21.03
#